data_AF-A0A3D4JS54-F1
#
_entry.id   AF-A0A3D4JS54-F1
#
_cell.length_a   1.000
_cell.length_b   1.000
_cell.length_c   1.000
_cell.angle_alpha   90.00
_cell.angle_beta   90.00
_cell.angle_gamma   90.00
#
_symmetry.space_group_name_H-M   'P 1'
#
loop_
_entity.id
_entity.type
_entity.pdbx_description
1 polymer ?
#
loop_
_entity_poly.entity_id
_entity_poly.type
_entity_poly.pdbx_seq_one_letter_code
_entity_poly.pdbx_strand_id
1 'polypeptide(L)' 'MLTAHTIKILQSLDKKKFRQKYNLFLVEGNKIIRELPDSRFKIKEIFSTDPQK' A
#
# COMPACT_ATOMS: atom_id res chain seq x y z
N MET A 1 14.32 -1.34 -7.04
CA MET A 1 13.55 -1.92 -8.16
C MET A 1 12.58 -2.95 -7.58
N LEU A 2 11.28 -2.86 -7.86
CA LEU A 2 10.29 -3.79 -7.30
C LEU A 2 10.34 -5.13 -8.02
N THR A 3 10.15 -6.23 -7.29
CA THR A 3 10.04 -7.55 -7.92
C THR A 3 8.70 -7.69 -8.64
N ALA A 4 8.68 -8.50 -9.71
CA ALA A 4 7.43 -8.82 -10.41
C ALA A 4 6.38 -9.46 -9.49
N HIS A 5 6.82 -10.18 -8.45
CA HIS A 5 5.93 -10.75 -7.45
C HIS A 5 5.27 -9.68 -6.58
N THR A 6 6.04 -8.71 -6.08
CA THR A 6 5.53 -7.58 -5.29
C THR A 6 4.51 -6.77 -6.10
N ILE A 7 4.82 -6.46 -7.37
CA ILE A 7 3.91 -5.73 -8.26
C ILE A 7 2.57 -6.47 -8.40
N LYS A 8 2.60 -7.80 -8.62
CA LYS A 8 1.39 -8.64 -8.70
C LYS A 8 0.58 -8.62 -7.41
N ILE A 9 1.24 -8.64 -6.24
CA ILE A 9 0.54 -8.54 -4.95
C ILE A 9 -0.16 -7.19 -4.85
N LEU A 10 0.55 -6.07 -5.06
CA LEU A 10 -0.02 -4.73 -4.98
C LEU A 10 -1.25 -4.59 -5.88
N GLN A 11 -1.12 -4.97 -7.15
CA GLN A 11 -2.23 -4.96 -8.12
C GLN A 11 -3.41 -5.85 -7.68
N SER A 12 -3.15 -6.96 -7.00
CA SER A 12 -4.22 -7.87 -6.54
C SER A 12 -5.06 -7.31 -5.39
N LEU A 13 -4.52 -6.37 -4.59
CA LEU A 13 -5.20 -5.81 -3.41
C LEU A 13 -6.44 -4.98 -3.73
N ASP A 14 -6.68 -4.66 -5.00
CA ASP A 14 -7.93 -4.05 -5.46
C ASP A 14 -9.16 -4.96 -5.22
N LYS A 15 -8.95 -6.29 -5.19
CA LYS A 15 -10.04 -7.26 -4.93
C LYS A 15 -10.14 -7.61 -3.45
N LYS A 16 -11.37 -7.58 -2.90
CA LYS A 16 -11.68 -7.91 -1.48
C LYS A 16 -11.09 -9.25 -1.03
N LYS A 17 -11.15 -10.29 -1.88
CA LYS A 17 -10.56 -11.62 -1.61
C LYS A 17 -9.08 -11.53 -1.24
N PHE A 18 -8.31 -10.73 -1.97
CA PHE A 18 -6.87 -10.60 -1.74
C PHE A 18 -6.56 -9.69 -0.56
N ARG A 19 -7.37 -8.65 -0.30
CA ARG A 19 -7.25 -7.87 0.94
C ARG A 19 -7.43 -8.72 2.18
N GLN A 20 -8.45 -9.59 2.18
CA GLN A 20 -8.69 -10.51 3.29
C GLN A 20 -7.58 -11.57 3.42
N LYS A 21 -7.14 -12.14 2.28
CA LYS A 21 -6.07 -13.15 2.26
C LYS A 21 -4.74 -12.63 2.82
N TYR A 22 -4.33 -11.44 2.40
CA TYR A 22 -3.03 -10.87 2.78
C TYR A 22 -3.12 -9.98 4.03
N ASN A 23 -4.34 -9.64 4.47
CA ASN A 23 -4.61 -8.64 5.50
C ASN A 23 -3.91 -7.30 5.20
N LEU A 24 -3.96 -6.88 3.94
CA LEU A 24 -3.35 -5.65 3.43
C LEU A 24 -4.34 -4.92 2.55
N PHE A 25 -4.17 -3.60 2.45
CA PHE A 25 -4.87 -2.76 1.50
C PHE A 25 -3.94 -1.65 1.02
N LEU A 26 -4.24 -1.06 -0.14
CA LEU A 26 -3.52 0.07 -0.67
C LEU A 26 -4.17 1.37 -0.18
N VAL A 27 -3.34 2.37 0.09
CA VAL A 27 -3.76 3.74 0.33
C VAL A 27 -3.09 4.62 -0.72
N GLU A 28 -3.91 5.35 -1.45
CA GLU A 28 -3.46 6.27 -2.50
C GLU A 28 -4.01 7.67 -2.19
N GLY A 29 -3.25 8.70 -2.58
CA GLY A 29 -3.62 10.10 -2.40
C GLY A 29 -2.96 10.79 -1.21
N ASN A 30 -2.44 11.99 -1.45
CA ASN A 30 -1.61 12.74 -0.49
C ASN A 30 -2.33 13.04 0.84
N LYS A 31 -3.64 13.29 0.80
CA LYS A 31 -4.41 13.59 2.03
C LYS A 31 -4.48 12.37 2.96
N ILE A 32 -4.92 11.23 2.44
CA ILE A 32 -5.12 10.00 3.24
C ILE A 32 -3.77 9.46 3.71
N ILE A 33 -2.72 9.56 2.88
CA ILE A 33 -1.36 9.18 3.27
C ILE A 33 -0.85 10.04 4.44
N ARG A 34 -1.19 11.34 4.49
CA ARG A 34 -0.82 12.22 5.61
C ARG A 34 -1.60 11.93 6.89
N GLU A 35 -2.81 11.39 6.80
CA GLU A 35 -3.66 11.02 7.94
C GLU A 35 -3.34 9.62 8.49
N LEU A 36 -2.66 8.77 7.71
CA LEU A 36 -2.28 7.40 8.09
C LEU A 36 -1.48 7.29 9.41
N PRO A 37 -0.49 8.17 9.70
CA PRO A 37 0.25 8.14 10.96
C PRO A 37 -0.62 8.31 12.21
N ASP A 38 -1.74 9.03 12.11
CA ASP A 38 -2.68 9.26 13.21
C ASP A 38 -3.72 8.12 13.34
N SER A 39 -3.66 7.12 12.47
CA SER A 39 -4.58 5.99 12.46
C SER A 39 -4.07 4.81 13.30
N ARG A 40 -4.95 3.84 13.56
CA ARG A 40 -4.59 2.57 14.22
C ARG A 40 -3.90 1.56 13.29
N PHE A 41 -3.71 1.90 12.01
CA PHE A 41 -3.13 0.98 11.04
C PHE A 41 -1.61 1.06 11.05
N LYS A 42 -0.95 -0.10 11.02
CA LYS A 42 0.51 -0.18 10.91
C LYS A 42 0.93 -0.13 9.45
N ILE A 43 1.74 0.87 9.10
CA ILE A 43 2.33 0.99 7.76
C ILE A 43 3.27 -0.19 7.54
N LYS A 44 3.01 -0.96 6.47
CA LYS A 44 3.82 -2.12 6.09
C LYS A 44 4.99 -1.72 5.21
N GLU A 45 4.71 -1.03 4.11
CA GLU A 45 5.68 -0.55 3.11
C GLU A 45 5.15 0.76 2.50
N ILE A 46 6.06 1.64 2.08
CA ILE A 46 5.75 2.88 1.35
C ILE A 46 6.48 2.82 0.01
N PHE A 47 5.79 3.17 -1.06
CA PHE A 47 6.35 3.22 -2.41
C PHE A 47 6.20 4.65 -2.93
N SER A 48 7.26 5.17 -3.55
CA SER A 48 7.26 6.46 -4.23
C SER A 48 7.99 6.34 -5.56
N THR A 49 7.50 7.05 -6.57
CA THR A 49 8.23 7.26 -7.83
C THR A 49 9.28 8.37 -7.69
N ASP A 50 9.21 9.17 -6.64
CA ASP A 50 10.16 10.24 -6.30
C ASP A 50 10.52 10.12 -4.81
N PRO A 51 11.55 9.33 -4.45
CA PRO A 51 11.92 9.09 -3.05
C PRO A 51 12.68 10.26 -2.40
N GLN A 52 13.02 11.31 -3.15
CA GLN A 52 13.79 12.46 -2.65
C GLN A 52 12.90 13.66 -2.26
N LYS A 53 11.60 13.59 -2.56
CA LYS A 53 10.57 14.53 -2.09
C LYS A 53 9.82 13.97 -0.88
#